data_AF-A0A9Q2NQI6-F1
#
_entry.id   AF-A0A9Q2NQI6-F1
#
_cell.length_a   1.000
_cell.length_b   1.000
_cell.length_c   1.000
_cell.angle_alpha   90.00
_cell.angle_beta   90.00
_cell.angle_gamma   90.00
#
_symmetry.space_group_name_H-M   'P 1'
#
loop_
_entity.id
_entity.type
_entity.pdbx_description
1 polymer ?
#
loop_
_entity_poly.entity_id
_entity_poly.type
_entity_poly.pdbx_seq_one_letter_code
_entity_poly.pdbx_strand_id
1 'polypeptide(L)'
;MHQDAASLAALIGSRICHDLISPIGAISNGLELAGMTASAPVGPEMSLIQQSCDHATARIRFFRIAFGTATDTRAIPVAEARATLTDHYAGTRLSTEWRITQDLGRDVTQLAFLSALCLEAALPQGGLLSFDVQDRSLVARADAPNVRGDLPIWAVVTDRVCADMQGISPAHVQFALLARLCRDRDIWPDCEVQNNRAVLRLPLPGLPC
;
A
#
# COMPACT_ATOMS: atom_id res chain seq x y z
N MET A 1 -1.75 -16.16 22.02
CA MET A 1 -1.01 -15.73 20.81
C MET A 1 -1.58 -16.26 19.48
N HIS A 2 -2.31 -17.38 19.41
CA HIS A 2 -2.92 -17.84 18.14
C HIS A 2 -4.08 -16.95 17.62
N GLN A 3 -4.77 -16.24 18.52
CA GLN A 3 -5.86 -15.31 18.16
C GLN A 3 -5.37 -14.04 17.44
N ASP A 4 -4.12 -13.63 17.63
CA ASP A 4 -3.58 -12.39 17.04
C ASP A 4 -3.33 -12.55 15.53
N ALA A 5 -2.69 -13.65 15.12
CA ALA A 5 -2.41 -13.93 13.72
C ALA A 5 -3.68 -14.22 12.90
N ALA A 6 -4.62 -15.00 13.46
CA ALA A 6 -5.90 -15.27 12.79
C ALA A 6 -6.77 -14.01 12.67
N SER A 7 -6.74 -13.13 13.68
CA SER A 7 -7.41 -11.83 13.64
C SER A 7 -6.79 -10.91 12.58
N LEU A 8 -5.46 -10.83 12.52
CA LEU A 8 -4.75 -10.04 11.51
C LEU A 8 -5.05 -10.53 10.08
N ALA A 9 -5.03 -11.85 9.86
CA ALA A 9 -5.40 -12.44 8.57
C ALA A 9 -6.85 -12.11 8.16
N ALA A 10 -7.79 -12.15 9.11
CA ALA A 10 -9.18 -11.76 8.87
C ALA A 10 -9.30 -10.27 8.49
N LEU A 11 -8.60 -9.38 9.21
CA LEU A 11 -8.58 -7.94 8.91
C LEU A 11 -7.99 -7.65 7.53
N ILE A 12 -6.90 -8.33 7.15
CA ILE A 12 -6.29 -8.24 5.81
C ILE A 12 -7.29 -8.72 4.75
N GLY A 13 -7.94 -9.87 4.98
CA GLY A 13 -8.97 -10.39 4.10
C GLY A 13 -10.12 -9.40 3.89
N SER A 14 -10.64 -8.81 4.97
CA SER A 14 -11.67 -7.77 4.91
C SER A 14 -11.21 -6.54 4.12
N ARG A 15 -9.96 -6.10 4.31
CA ARG A 15 -9.40 -4.95 3.58
C ARG A 15 -9.28 -5.22 2.08
N ILE A 16 -8.75 -6.38 1.70
CA ILE A 16 -8.62 -6.78 0.28
C ILE A 16 -10.00 -6.87 -0.37
N CYS A 17 -10.98 -7.51 0.29
CA CYS A 17 -12.34 -7.61 -0.23
C CYS A 17 -12.98 -6.22 -0.43
N HIS A 18 -12.83 -5.32 0.54
CA HIS A 18 -13.33 -3.95 0.43
C HIS A 18 -12.72 -3.19 -0.75
N ASP A 19 -11.40 -3.25 -0.93
CA ASP A 19 -10.73 -2.46 -1.97
C ASP A 19 -10.96 -3.02 -3.39
N LEU A 20 -11.31 -4.30 -3.51
CA LEU A 20 -11.61 -4.95 -4.78
C LEU A 20 -13.10 -4.92 -5.15
N ILE A 21 -14.02 -4.73 -4.20
CA ILE A 21 -15.47 -4.81 -4.49
C ILE A 21 -15.91 -3.72 -5.47
N SER A 22 -15.35 -2.51 -5.35
CA SER A 22 -15.72 -1.37 -6.20
C SER A 22 -15.34 -1.58 -7.68
N PRO A 23 -14.07 -1.87 -8.05
CA PRO A 23 -13.73 -2.10 -9.45
C PRO A 23 -14.42 -3.35 -10.02
N ILE A 24 -14.63 -4.41 -9.22
CA ILE A 24 -15.38 -5.60 -9.67
C ILE A 24 -16.85 -5.26 -9.95
N GLY A 25 -17.50 -4.47 -9.08
CA GLY A 25 -18.86 -4.01 -9.29
C GLY A 25 -19.00 -3.14 -10.56
N ALA A 26 -18.02 -2.27 -10.82
CA ALA A 26 -18.01 -1.46 -12.05
C ALA A 26 -17.90 -2.31 -13.32
N ILE A 27 -17.11 -3.40 -13.30
CA ILE A 27 -17.04 -4.38 -14.40
C ILE A 27 -18.41 -5.03 -14.63
N SER A 28 -19.07 -5.50 -13.57
CA SER A 28 -20.39 -6.15 -13.66
C SER A 28 -21.43 -5.21 -14.27
N ASN A 29 -21.50 -3.98 -13.76
CA ASN A 29 -22.42 -2.96 -14.26
C ASN A 29 -22.15 -2.62 -15.74
N GLY A 30 -20.88 -2.51 -16.13
CA GLY A 30 -20.50 -2.28 -17.52
C GLY A 30 -20.92 -3.42 -18.45
N LEU A 31 -20.75 -4.67 -18.02
CA LEU A 31 -21.17 -5.86 -18.77
C LEU A 31 -22.69 -5.95 -18.90
N GLU A 32 -23.44 -5.62 -17.85
CA GLU A 32 -24.91 -5.55 -17.90
C GLU A 32 -25.40 -4.52 -18.93
N LEU A 33 -24.83 -3.30 -18.90
CA LEU A 33 -25.15 -2.24 -19.87
C LEU A 33 -24.84 -2.67 -21.32
N ALA A 34 -23.69 -3.31 -21.53
CA ALA A 34 -23.30 -3.87 -22.83
C ALA A 34 -24.28 -4.95 -23.33
N GLY A 35 -24.88 -5.73 -22.42
CA GLY A 35 -25.89 -6.74 -22.75
C GLY A 35 -27.27 -6.16 -23.11
N MET A 36 -27.55 -4.91 -22.71
CA MET A 36 -28.82 -4.23 -23.03
C MET A 36 -28.80 -3.57 -24.42
N THR A 37 -27.63 -3.40 -25.04
CA THR A 37 -27.51 -2.81 -26.37
C THR A 37 -27.67 -3.86 -27.47
N ALA A 38 -28.50 -3.57 -28.48
CA ALA A 38 -28.73 -4.46 -29.63
C ALA A 38 -27.54 -4.56 -30.60
N SER A 39 -26.51 -3.71 -30.41
CA SER A 39 -25.27 -3.67 -31.20
C SER A 39 -24.12 -4.24 -30.37
N ALA A 40 -23.07 -4.75 -31.01
CA ALA A 40 -21.84 -5.13 -30.29
C ALA A 40 -21.35 -3.93 -29.43
N PRO A 41 -20.90 -4.16 -28.19
CA PRO A 41 -20.46 -3.09 -27.29
C PRO A 41 -19.15 -2.49 -27.80
N VAL A 42 -19.26 -1.52 -28.69
CA VAL A 42 -18.15 -0.73 -29.24
C VAL A 42 -18.38 0.70 -28.76
N GLY A 43 -17.69 1.11 -27.71
CA GLY A 43 -17.95 2.42 -27.12
C GLY A 43 -17.38 2.68 -25.72
N PRO A 44 -17.89 3.73 -25.06
CA PRO A 44 -17.50 4.16 -23.71
C PRO A 44 -17.65 3.07 -22.65
N GLU A 45 -18.65 2.20 -22.77
CA GLU A 45 -18.95 1.12 -21.82
C GLU A 45 -17.80 0.10 -21.80
N MET A 46 -17.32 -0.32 -22.96
CA MET A 46 -16.19 -1.24 -23.07
C MET A 46 -14.90 -0.62 -22.51
N SER A 47 -14.73 0.70 -22.68
CA SER A 47 -13.59 1.43 -22.10
C SER A 47 -13.66 1.47 -20.57
N LEU A 48 -14.85 1.69 -20.00
CA LEU A 48 -15.06 1.65 -18.55
C LEU A 48 -14.84 0.26 -17.95
N ILE A 49 -15.27 -0.80 -18.65
CA ILE A 49 -15.00 -2.19 -18.26
C ILE A 49 -13.49 -2.42 -18.24
N GLN A 50 -12.78 -2.08 -19.32
CA GLN A 50 -11.34 -2.29 -19.41
C GLN A 50 -10.60 -1.52 -18.31
N GLN A 51 -10.95 -0.26 -18.08
CA GLN A 51 -10.34 0.57 -17.05
C GLN A 51 -10.57 -0.01 -15.64
N SER A 52 -11.76 -0.56 -15.39
CA SER A 52 -12.08 -1.22 -14.11
C SER A 52 -11.32 -2.55 -13.94
N CYS A 53 -11.15 -3.34 -15.02
CA CYS A 53 -10.30 -4.53 -15.04
C CYS A 53 -8.84 -4.19 -14.74
N ASP A 54 -8.33 -3.12 -15.34
CA ASP A 54 -6.95 -2.66 -15.13
C ASP A 54 -6.75 -2.21 -13.68
N HIS A 55 -7.70 -1.45 -13.12
CA HIS A 55 -7.69 -1.01 -11.72
C HIS A 55 -7.75 -2.18 -10.72
N ALA A 56 -8.55 -3.22 -10.99
CA ALA A 56 -8.61 -4.43 -10.17
C ALA A 56 -7.29 -5.21 -10.26
N THR A 57 -6.74 -5.36 -11.46
CA THR A 57 -5.47 -6.08 -11.70
C THR A 57 -4.31 -5.38 -11.00
N ALA A 58 -4.24 -4.05 -11.10
CA ALA A 58 -3.22 -3.24 -10.43
C ALA A 58 -3.28 -3.40 -8.90
N ARG A 59 -4.49 -3.35 -8.31
CA ARG A 59 -4.71 -3.61 -6.87
C ARG A 59 -4.26 -5.00 -6.47
N ILE A 60 -4.61 -6.04 -7.22
CA ILE A 60 -4.17 -7.41 -6.93
C ILE A 60 -2.64 -7.52 -6.98
N ARG A 61 -1.99 -6.97 -8.00
CA ARG A 61 -0.51 -6.98 -8.10
C ARG A 61 0.14 -6.30 -6.90
N PHE A 62 -0.36 -5.13 -6.51
CA PHE A 62 0.12 -4.40 -5.34
C PHE A 62 -0.10 -5.19 -4.03
N PHE A 63 -1.32 -5.67 -3.77
CA PHE A 63 -1.64 -6.44 -2.56
C PHE A 63 -0.87 -7.74 -2.47
N ARG A 64 -0.58 -8.40 -3.60
CA ARG A 64 0.28 -9.59 -3.63
C ARG A 64 1.68 -9.29 -3.08
N ILE A 65 2.22 -8.09 -3.23
CA ILE A 65 3.52 -7.71 -2.66
C ILE A 65 3.35 -7.18 -1.23
N ALA A 66 2.41 -6.26 -1.00
CA ALA A 66 2.22 -5.61 0.29
C ALA A 66 1.75 -6.58 1.39
N PHE A 67 0.71 -7.36 1.12
CA PHE A 67 0.09 -8.27 2.09
C PHE A 67 0.52 -9.74 1.93
N GLY A 68 1.21 -10.09 0.85
CA GLY A 68 1.67 -11.45 0.60
C GLY A 68 2.89 -11.86 1.43
N THR A 69 3.22 -13.14 1.41
CA THR A 69 4.46 -13.62 2.04
C THR A 69 5.69 -13.16 1.27
N ALA A 70 6.77 -12.88 1.98
CA ALA A 70 8.10 -12.58 1.42
C ALA A 70 9.04 -13.78 1.53
N THR A 71 8.52 -15.00 1.32
CA THR A 71 9.31 -16.24 1.34
C THR A 71 10.16 -16.42 0.08
N ASP A 72 9.77 -15.75 -1.01
CA ASP A 72 10.56 -15.70 -2.24
C ASP A 72 11.70 -14.68 -2.07
N THR A 73 12.93 -15.16 -2.21
CA THR A 73 14.16 -14.36 -2.10
C THR A 73 14.51 -13.63 -3.39
N ARG A 74 13.72 -13.83 -4.46
CA ARG A 74 13.91 -13.12 -5.72
C ARG A 74 13.75 -11.61 -5.53
N ALA A 75 14.70 -10.85 -6.04
CA ALA A 75 14.61 -9.41 -6.10
C ALA A 75 13.47 -8.98 -7.05
N ILE A 76 12.78 -7.91 -6.68
CA ILE A 76 11.80 -7.23 -7.51
C ILE A 76 12.54 -6.15 -8.31
N PRO A 77 12.48 -6.18 -9.65
CA PRO A 77 13.10 -5.17 -10.48
C PRO A 77 12.56 -3.77 -10.18
N VAL A 78 13.43 -2.74 -10.22
CA VAL A 78 13.05 -1.33 -10.03
C VAL A 78 11.85 -0.93 -10.90
N ALA A 79 11.87 -1.36 -12.16
CA ALA A 79 10.81 -1.05 -13.11
C ALA A 79 9.47 -1.66 -12.69
N GLU A 80 9.48 -2.89 -12.16
CA GLU A 80 8.28 -3.60 -11.70
C GLU A 80 7.72 -2.97 -10.41
N ALA A 81 8.57 -2.68 -9.43
CA ALA A 81 8.16 -2.01 -8.20
C ALA A 81 7.53 -0.64 -8.48
N ARG A 82 8.21 0.19 -9.30
CA ARG A 82 7.71 1.51 -9.70
C ARG A 82 6.38 1.41 -10.46
N ALA A 83 6.28 0.53 -11.45
CA ALA A 83 5.04 0.36 -12.22
C ALA A 83 3.90 -0.12 -11.33
N THR A 84 4.12 -1.11 -10.46
CA THR A 84 3.10 -1.62 -9.55
C THR A 84 2.59 -0.56 -8.58
N LEU A 85 3.48 0.27 -8.04
CA LEU A 85 3.10 1.38 -7.17
C LEU A 85 2.30 2.46 -7.94
N THR A 86 2.77 2.81 -9.15
CA THR A 86 2.11 3.83 -9.99
C THR A 86 0.72 3.37 -10.40
N ASP A 87 0.59 2.14 -10.89
CA ASP A 87 -0.66 1.56 -11.36
C ASP A 87 -1.68 1.42 -10.21
N HIS A 88 -1.21 1.13 -8.99
CA HIS A 88 -2.08 1.02 -7.81
C HIS A 88 -2.82 2.34 -7.51
N TYR A 89 -2.10 3.46 -7.64
CA TYR A 89 -2.63 4.80 -7.37
C TYR A 89 -3.16 5.51 -8.63
N ALA A 90 -3.14 4.86 -9.80
CA ALA A 90 -3.66 5.43 -11.03
C ALA A 90 -5.14 5.83 -10.88
N GLY A 91 -5.48 7.03 -11.35
CA GLY A 91 -6.82 7.61 -11.23
C GLY A 91 -7.22 8.09 -9.83
N THR A 92 -6.33 8.00 -8.84
CA THR A 92 -6.53 8.60 -7.51
C THR A 92 -5.99 10.04 -7.46
N ARG A 93 -6.12 10.69 -6.30
CA ARG A 93 -5.50 12.01 -6.03
C ARG A 93 -4.04 11.91 -5.58
N LEU A 94 -3.49 10.69 -5.53
CA LEU A 94 -2.11 10.44 -5.12
C LEU A 94 -1.23 10.28 -6.36
N SER A 95 -0.09 10.96 -6.32
CA SER A 95 1.02 10.76 -7.25
C SER A 95 2.13 9.99 -6.55
N THR A 96 2.95 9.27 -7.30
CA THR A 96 4.02 8.46 -6.73
C THR A 96 5.35 8.68 -7.43
N GLU A 97 6.43 8.69 -6.66
CA GLU A 97 7.80 8.79 -7.12
C GLU A 97 8.67 7.69 -6.50
N TRP A 98 9.12 6.76 -7.33
CA TRP A 98 10.06 5.73 -6.93
C TRP A 98 11.49 6.14 -7.31
N ARG A 99 12.28 6.61 -6.34
CA ARG A 99 13.65 7.13 -6.55
C ARG A 99 14.74 6.08 -6.31
N ILE A 100 14.36 4.91 -5.78
CA ILE A 100 15.27 3.80 -5.54
C ILE A 100 15.72 3.23 -6.89
N THR A 101 17.04 3.25 -7.13
CA THR A 101 17.66 2.90 -8.42
C THR A 101 18.14 1.46 -8.51
N GLN A 102 18.06 0.69 -7.42
CA GLN A 102 18.50 -0.70 -7.32
C GLN A 102 17.33 -1.64 -7.10
N ASP A 103 17.45 -2.87 -7.62
CA ASP A 103 16.50 -3.93 -7.37
C ASP A 103 16.49 -4.28 -5.88
N LEU A 104 15.30 -4.47 -5.32
CA LEU A 104 15.14 -4.73 -3.90
C LEU A 104 14.59 -6.12 -3.66
N GLY A 105 14.95 -6.71 -2.52
CA GLY A 105 14.28 -7.90 -2.03
C GLY A 105 12.78 -7.69 -1.91
N ARG A 106 12.01 -8.77 -2.09
CA ARG A 106 10.56 -8.76 -1.92
C ARG A 106 10.15 -8.30 -0.52
N ASP A 107 10.94 -8.67 0.48
CA ASP A 107 10.78 -8.30 1.88
C ASP A 107 10.92 -6.78 2.10
N VAL A 108 11.89 -6.13 1.44
CA VAL A 108 12.07 -4.66 1.50
C VAL A 108 10.99 -3.94 0.70
N THR A 109 10.67 -4.44 -0.50
CA THR A 109 9.61 -3.86 -1.34
C THR A 109 8.25 -3.95 -0.65
N GLN A 110 7.99 -5.04 0.08
CA GLN A 110 6.82 -5.19 0.93
C GLN A 110 6.73 -4.08 1.99
N LEU A 111 7.84 -3.78 2.69
CA LEU A 111 7.87 -2.69 3.67
C LEU A 111 7.59 -1.34 3.00
N ALA A 112 8.12 -1.09 1.80
CA ALA A 112 7.85 0.13 1.04
C ALA A 112 6.37 0.27 0.68
N PHE A 113 5.73 -0.79 0.18
CA PHE A 113 4.33 -0.74 -0.21
C PHE A 113 3.40 -0.62 1.01
N LEU A 114 3.71 -1.29 2.11
CA LEU A 114 2.97 -1.08 3.37
C LEU A 114 3.15 0.33 3.92
N SER A 115 4.35 0.91 3.78
CA SER A 115 4.61 2.31 4.13
C SER A 115 3.78 3.26 3.26
N ALA A 116 3.60 2.96 1.97
CA ALA A 116 2.71 3.71 1.08
C ALA A 116 1.27 3.75 1.60
N LEU A 117 0.70 2.59 1.97
CA LEU A 117 -0.66 2.50 2.52
C LEU A 117 -0.80 3.20 3.88
N CYS A 118 0.26 3.21 4.70
CA CYS A 118 0.24 3.95 5.96
C CYS A 118 0.25 5.46 5.73
N LEU A 119 1.11 5.94 4.83
CA LEU A 119 1.24 7.35 4.49
C LEU A 119 0.01 7.88 3.73
N GLU A 120 -0.63 7.06 2.90
CA GLU A 120 -1.91 7.37 2.26
C GLU A 120 -2.99 7.77 3.27
N ALA A 121 -3.04 7.11 4.44
CA ALA A 121 -4.02 7.47 5.47
C ALA A 121 -3.84 8.90 6.01
N ALA A 122 -2.62 9.45 5.89
CA ALA A 122 -2.32 10.84 6.23
C ALA A 122 -2.64 11.84 5.11
N LEU A 123 -3.08 11.39 3.93
CA LEU A 123 -3.30 12.19 2.72
C LEU A 123 -4.77 12.13 2.22
N PRO A 124 -5.77 12.50 3.03
CA PRO A 124 -7.19 12.41 2.62
C PRO A 124 -7.56 13.28 1.41
N GLN A 125 -6.75 14.31 1.11
CA GLN A 125 -6.97 15.21 -0.03
C GLN A 125 -6.07 14.91 -1.23
N GLY A 126 -5.25 13.85 -1.17
CA GLY A 126 -4.21 13.56 -2.15
C GLY A 126 -2.87 14.18 -1.79
N GLY A 127 -1.88 14.01 -2.68
CA GLY A 127 -0.50 14.41 -2.44
C GLY A 127 0.51 13.62 -3.26
N LEU A 128 1.78 13.73 -2.87
CA LEU A 128 2.90 12.99 -3.46
C LEU A 128 3.44 11.99 -2.45
N LEU A 129 3.50 10.72 -2.85
CA LEU A 129 4.26 9.69 -2.14
C LEU A 129 5.62 9.51 -2.82
N SER A 130 6.72 9.59 -2.06
CA SER A 130 8.06 9.33 -2.60
C SER A 130 8.85 8.32 -1.78
N PHE A 131 9.65 7.49 -2.47
CA PHE A 131 10.41 6.38 -1.89
C PHE A 131 11.86 6.48 -2.28
N ASP A 132 12.74 6.37 -1.28
CA ASP A 132 14.19 6.49 -1.45
C ASP A 132 14.93 5.57 -0.48
N VAL A 133 16.22 5.33 -0.73
CA VAL A 133 17.13 4.69 0.22
C VAL A 133 18.17 5.70 0.66
N GLN A 134 18.24 5.99 1.96
CA GLN A 134 19.17 6.95 2.55
C GLN A 134 19.77 6.37 3.81
N ASP A 135 21.09 6.41 3.96
CA ASP A 135 21.79 5.92 5.16
C ASP A 135 21.36 4.50 5.58
N ARG A 136 21.30 3.58 4.60
CA ARG A 136 20.80 2.20 4.77
C ARG A 136 19.39 2.12 5.35
N SER A 137 18.58 3.13 5.12
CA SER A 137 17.18 3.17 5.54
C SER A 137 16.29 3.29 4.32
N LEU A 138 15.20 2.55 4.30
CA LEU A 138 14.10 2.82 3.39
C LEU A 138 13.36 4.05 3.93
N VAL A 139 13.26 5.11 3.11
CA VAL A 139 12.59 6.34 3.48
C VAL A 139 11.37 6.54 2.57
N ALA A 140 10.19 6.42 3.17
CA ALA A 140 8.93 6.72 2.52
C ALA A 140 8.43 8.11 3.00
N ARG A 141 7.99 8.95 2.06
CA ARG A 141 7.53 10.31 2.33
C ARG A 141 6.17 10.57 1.73
N ALA A 142 5.37 11.35 2.43
CA ALA A 142 4.14 11.96 1.95
C ALA A 142 4.28 13.47 2.00
N ASP A 143 4.06 14.14 0.88
CA ASP A 143 4.08 15.60 0.75
C ASP A 143 2.70 16.10 0.27
N ALA A 144 2.10 17.03 1.00
CA ALA A 144 0.83 17.67 0.64
C ALA A 144 0.65 19.01 1.37
N PRO A 145 -0.24 19.92 0.92
CA PRO A 145 -0.53 21.15 1.65
C PRO A 145 -1.07 20.93 3.07
N ASN A 146 -1.76 19.81 3.29
CA ASN A 146 -2.28 19.41 4.59
C ASN A 146 -2.10 17.90 4.78
N VAL A 147 -1.12 17.53 5.59
CA VAL A 147 -0.86 16.16 6.03
C VAL A 147 -1.47 15.96 7.40
N ARG A 148 -2.28 14.90 7.52
CA ARG A 148 -2.97 14.57 8.76
C ARG A 148 -2.01 13.87 9.74
N GLY A 149 -1.51 14.62 10.72
CA GLY A 149 -0.60 14.10 11.76
C GLY A 149 -1.26 13.52 13.00
N ASP A 150 -2.53 13.83 13.24
CA ASP A 150 -3.29 13.41 14.44
C ASP A 150 -3.89 12.00 14.30
N LEU A 151 -3.11 11.05 13.79
CA LEU A 151 -3.55 9.66 13.62
C LEU A 151 -2.92 8.80 14.74
N PRO A 152 -3.68 8.43 15.80
CA PRO A 152 -3.14 7.64 16.91
C PRO A 152 -2.55 6.30 16.47
N ILE A 153 -2.99 5.78 15.32
CA ILE A 153 -2.52 4.52 14.75
C ILE A 153 -1.03 4.53 14.39
N TRP A 154 -0.39 5.70 14.22
CA TRP A 154 1.07 5.76 14.02
C TRP A 154 1.84 5.16 15.20
N ALA A 155 1.30 5.23 16.42
CA ALA A 155 1.90 4.63 17.60
C ALA A 155 2.06 3.10 17.46
N VAL A 156 1.18 2.42 16.71
CA VAL A 156 1.29 0.98 16.44
C VAL A 156 2.59 0.63 15.72
N VAL A 157 3.08 1.52 14.86
CA VAL A 157 4.30 1.33 14.05
C VAL A 157 5.56 1.75 14.80
N THR A 158 5.49 2.84 15.58
CA THR A 158 6.67 3.44 16.24
C THR A 158 6.91 2.94 17.67
N ASP A 159 5.90 2.40 18.36
CA ASP A 159 6.06 1.94 19.74
C ASP A 159 6.90 0.65 19.82
N ARG A 160 7.97 0.72 20.61
CA ARG A 160 8.94 -0.36 20.82
C ARG A 160 8.53 -1.32 21.93
N VAL A 161 7.60 -0.94 22.81
CA VAL A 161 7.31 -1.66 24.06
C VAL A 161 6.07 -2.53 23.92
N CYS A 162 4.96 -1.98 23.42
CA CYS A 162 3.74 -2.75 23.17
C CYS A 162 2.86 -2.02 22.16
N ALA A 163 2.92 -2.41 20.89
CA ALA A 163 1.90 -1.96 19.96
C ALA A 163 0.59 -2.65 20.32
N ASP A 164 -0.29 -1.94 21.02
CA ASP A 164 -1.64 -2.43 21.27
C ASP A 164 -2.35 -2.61 19.92
N MET A 165 -2.49 -3.87 19.51
CA MET A 165 -3.24 -4.24 18.30
C MET A 165 -4.73 -4.36 18.55
N GLN A 166 -5.21 -4.13 19.77
CA GLN A 166 -6.63 -4.16 20.09
C GLN A 166 -7.35 -3.01 19.38
N GLY A 167 -8.46 -3.33 18.71
CA GLY A 167 -9.31 -2.34 18.04
C GLY A 167 -8.82 -1.86 16.67
N ILE A 168 -7.80 -2.48 16.07
CA ILE A 168 -7.40 -2.18 14.69
C ILE A 168 -8.51 -2.61 13.73
N SER A 169 -8.99 -1.67 12.92
CA SER A 169 -9.98 -1.92 11.87
C SER A 169 -9.32 -2.38 10.57
N PRO A 170 -10.06 -2.99 9.63
CA PRO A 170 -9.52 -3.34 8.31
C PRO A 170 -8.91 -2.16 7.56
N ALA A 171 -9.42 -0.94 7.75
CA ALA A 171 -8.91 0.27 7.12
C ALA A 171 -7.48 0.67 7.59
N HIS A 172 -7.05 0.14 8.74
CA HIS A 172 -5.77 0.44 9.37
C HIS A 172 -4.87 -0.79 9.54
N VAL A 173 -5.27 -1.93 8.97
CA VAL A 173 -4.55 -3.21 9.12
C VAL A 173 -3.09 -3.15 8.62
N GLN A 174 -2.80 -2.29 7.63
CA GLN A 174 -1.47 -2.06 7.10
C GLN A 174 -0.47 -1.59 8.17
N PHE A 175 -0.92 -0.80 9.16
CA PHE A 175 -0.07 -0.34 10.26
C PHE A 175 0.32 -1.52 11.17
N ALA A 176 -0.64 -2.40 11.48
CA ALA A 176 -0.41 -3.60 12.27
C ALA A 176 0.57 -4.55 11.59
N LEU A 177 0.37 -4.81 10.30
CA LEU A 177 1.22 -5.70 9.53
C LEU A 177 2.63 -5.13 9.37
N LEU A 178 2.76 -3.84 9.08
CA LEU A 178 4.06 -3.18 9.00
C LEU A 178 4.82 -3.29 10.32
N ALA A 179 4.16 -2.93 11.44
CA ALA A 179 4.74 -3.03 12.77
C ALA A 179 5.20 -4.46 13.10
N ARG A 180 4.37 -5.46 12.74
CA ARG A 180 4.69 -6.88 12.95
C ARG A 180 5.93 -7.30 12.16
N LEU A 181 5.96 -7.01 10.86
CA LEU A 181 7.08 -7.38 9.99
C LEU A 181 8.38 -6.68 10.37
N CYS A 182 8.30 -5.42 10.81
CA CYS A 182 9.46 -4.70 11.34
C CYS A 182 10.00 -5.38 12.60
N ARG A 183 9.14 -5.71 13.58
CA ARG A 183 9.56 -6.42 14.80
C ARG A 183 10.15 -7.81 14.53
N ASP A 184 9.53 -8.59 13.64
CA ASP A 184 10.03 -9.92 13.28
C ASP A 184 11.43 -9.85 12.61
N ARG A 185 11.86 -8.67 12.16
CA ARG A 185 13.16 -8.39 11.52
C ARG A 185 14.09 -7.48 12.33
N ASP A 186 13.74 -7.17 13.58
CA ASP A 186 14.47 -6.20 14.45
C ASP A 186 14.67 -4.81 13.81
N ILE A 187 13.67 -4.36 13.04
CA ILE A 187 13.61 -3.03 12.45
C ILE A 187 12.74 -2.16 13.35
N TRP A 188 13.21 -0.95 13.65
CA TRP A 188 12.51 0.01 14.49
C TRP A 188 12.22 1.28 13.71
N PRO A 189 11.03 1.41 13.09
CA PRO A 189 10.70 2.58 12.29
C PRO A 189 10.59 3.85 13.13
N ASP A 190 11.02 4.98 12.58
CA ASP A 190 10.68 6.31 13.06
C ASP A 190 9.69 6.99 12.12
N CYS A 191 8.76 7.74 12.69
CA CYS A 191 7.79 8.53 11.96
C CYS A 191 7.85 9.99 12.42
N GLU A 192 8.04 10.90 11.47
CA GLU A 192 7.98 12.34 11.68
C GLU A 192 6.81 12.89 10.88
N VAL A 193 5.83 13.50 11.56
CA VAL A 193 4.70 14.14 10.89
C VAL A 193 4.65 15.62 11.22
N GLN A 194 4.57 16.42 10.16
CA GLN A 194 4.46 17.88 10.15
C GLN A 194 3.24 18.26 9.30
N ASN A 195 2.81 19.52 9.36
CA ASN A 195 1.60 20.00 8.68
C ASN A 195 1.57 19.74 7.17
N ASN A 196 2.73 19.68 6.50
CA ASN A 196 2.83 19.50 5.05
C ASN A 196 3.59 18.24 4.61
N ARG A 197 4.08 17.45 5.58
CA ARG A 197 4.93 16.30 5.29
C ARG A 197 4.82 15.23 6.37
N ALA A 198 4.73 13.97 5.96
CA ALA A 198 4.98 12.82 6.82
C ALA A 198 6.17 12.02 6.26
N VAL A 199 7.07 11.58 7.13
CA VAL A 199 8.22 10.76 6.77
C VAL A 199 8.24 9.53 7.65
N LEU A 200 8.27 8.35 7.03
CA LEU A 200 8.48 7.08 7.70
C LEU A 200 9.85 6.53 7.27
N ARG A 201 10.76 6.37 8.22
CA ARG A 201 12.08 5.80 7.96
C ARG A 201 12.19 4.42 8.61
N LEU A 202 12.69 3.46 7.86
CA LEU A 202 12.87 2.08 8.28
C LEU A 202 14.35 1.73 8.13
N PRO A 203 15.10 1.62 9.25
CA PRO A 203 16.50 1.21 9.22
C PRO A 203 16.64 -0.23 8.71
N LEU A 204 17.44 -0.42 7.66
CA LEU A 204 17.65 -1.71 6.99
C LEU A 204 19.15 -1.96 6.81
N PRO A 205 19.84 -2.49 7.84
CA PRO A 205 21.31 -2.62 7.83
C PRO A 205 21.86 -3.50 6.70
N GLY A 206 21.02 -4.33 6.08
CA GLY A 206 21.35 -5.15 4.90
C GLY A 206 21.28 -4.42 3.55
N LEU A 207 20.80 -3.17 3.49
CA LEU A 207 20.84 -2.38 2.26
C LEU A 207 22.25 -1.80 2.05
N PRO A 208 22.76 -1.78 0.80
CA PRO A 208 24.00 -1.09 0.48
C PRO A 208 23.85 0.42 0.74
N CYS A 209 24.96 1.06 1.12
CA CYS A 209 25.06 2.51 1.27
C CYS A 209 24.88 3.23 -0.07
#